data_AF-A0A286EPY5-F1
#
_entry.id   AF-A0A286EPY5-F1
#
_cell.length_a   1.000
_cell.length_b   1.000
_cell.length_c   1.000
_cell.angle_alpha   90.00
_cell.angle_beta   90.00
_cell.angle_gamma   90.00
#
_symmetry.space_group_name_H-M   'P 1'
#
loop_
_entity.id
_entity.type
_entity.pdbx_description
1 polymer ?
#
loop_
_entity_poly.entity_id
_entity_poly.type
_entity_poly.pdbx_seq_one_letter_code
_entity_poly.pdbx_strand_id
1 'polypeptide(L)'
;MKKRFISAVAALACGAGAVVAIAATGTAASALNSCNADANGIYNSPSSVTSAPGTLLACRSVTLSQVPGSVSMKAWQVQYASIDSNGNKVAVSGTVAVPTAAWTGKGTRPVIAFNPGTLGLGSQCAFSKQLAGAYQDEYEGDNIASFLKAGFAVAATDGIGYLNGQVHPYVVGANAAHAMLDIARTATQVPGDGLSAGLAVGLSGYSEGGQASLWAAQLAASYAPDLNVVGDAAGGVPGDLKLTASQLEGGAFFGFLADAVVGIITSHPSFPVNQYINSAGTSAFAQVKTLCLLGTLGTQLGGKVENFTTKGLTLDQLYALADPSGYTVGQYLDSQKLGVNIGKPGSGAQYTINFPVFQYRGAAEEVINTKTENATRDAYCKAGIQTQWNQGYAAEHLTTDNNAIPDVTKFFTDRFNGKSFTNNCWVPSL
;
A
#
# COMPACT_ATOMS: atom_id res chain seq x y z
N MET A 1 38.58 -56.90 43.20
CA MET A 1 39.80 -56.07 43.14
C MET A 1 39.50 -54.83 42.29
N LYS A 2 39.67 -53.63 42.84
CA LYS A 2 39.39 -52.32 42.22
C LYS A 2 40.29 -52.05 41.00
N LYS A 3 39.76 -51.39 39.96
CA LYS A 3 40.40 -50.36 39.10
C LYS A 3 39.40 -49.93 38.00
N ARG A 4 38.67 -48.82 38.20
CA ARG A 4 38.93 -47.46 37.68
C ARG A 4 38.84 -47.35 36.15
N PHE A 5 37.66 -46.91 35.68
CA PHE A 5 37.43 -46.39 34.32
C PHE A 5 38.06 -45.00 34.19
N ILE A 6 38.84 -44.78 33.14
CA ILE A 6 39.38 -43.47 32.75
C ILE A 6 38.53 -42.97 31.58
N SER A 7 37.87 -41.84 31.78
CA SER A 7 37.16 -41.10 30.73
C SER A 7 38.17 -40.39 29.84
N ALA A 8 38.12 -40.63 28.53
CA ALA A 8 38.86 -39.86 27.53
C ALA A 8 38.03 -38.64 27.11
N VAL A 9 38.59 -37.45 27.33
CA VAL A 9 38.06 -36.16 26.85
C VAL A 9 38.49 -36.01 25.38
N ALA A 10 37.52 -35.94 24.46
CA ALA A 10 37.78 -35.56 23.07
C ALA A 10 37.73 -34.03 22.96
N ALA A 11 38.87 -33.43 22.59
CA ALA A 11 38.97 -32.00 22.30
C ALA A 11 38.32 -31.70 20.94
N LEU A 12 37.32 -30.82 20.92
CA LEU A 12 36.73 -30.28 19.69
C LEU A 12 37.62 -29.13 19.19
N ALA A 13 38.25 -29.31 18.03
CA ALA A 13 38.99 -28.25 17.36
C ALA A 13 38.01 -27.27 16.68
N CYS A 14 38.01 -26.00 17.10
CA CYS A 14 37.32 -24.91 16.41
C CYS A 14 38.04 -24.60 15.09
N GLY A 15 37.44 -24.98 13.96
CA GLY A 15 37.81 -24.46 12.65
C GLY A 15 37.16 -23.09 12.43
N ALA A 16 37.97 -22.03 12.36
CA ALA A 16 37.53 -20.70 11.97
C ALA A 16 37.18 -20.70 10.47
N GLY A 17 35.89 -20.74 10.15
CA GLY A 17 35.40 -20.50 8.80
C GLY A 17 35.50 -19.01 8.48
N ALA A 18 36.36 -18.65 7.53
CA ALA A 18 36.46 -17.28 7.03
C ALA A 18 35.17 -16.90 6.30
N VAL A 19 34.42 -15.95 6.85
CA VAL A 19 33.29 -15.31 6.19
C VAL A 19 33.86 -14.35 5.15
N VAL A 20 33.75 -14.70 3.87
CA VAL A 20 34.04 -13.76 2.78
C VAL A 20 32.89 -12.77 2.72
N ALA A 21 33.09 -11.59 3.29
CA ALA A 21 32.19 -10.47 3.14
C ALA A 21 32.26 -9.96 1.69
N ILE A 22 31.23 -10.24 0.90
CA ILE A 22 31.04 -9.59 -0.41
C ILE A 22 30.58 -8.16 -0.10
N ALA A 23 31.52 -7.20 -0.14
CA ALA A 23 31.19 -5.80 -0.07
C ALA A 23 30.43 -5.40 -1.34
N ALA A 24 29.13 -5.14 -1.21
CA ALA A 24 28.34 -4.54 -2.28
C ALA A 24 28.83 -3.10 -2.49
N THR A 25 29.60 -2.87 -3.55
CA THR A 25 29.98 -1.53 -4.00
C THR A 25 28.77 -0.87 -4.69
N GLY A 26 27.80 -0.42 -3.91
CA GLY A 26 26.77 0.48 -4.40
C GLY A 26 27.38 1.87 -4.59
N THR A 27 27.37 2.39 -5.82
CA THR A 27 27.59 3.82 -6.05
C THR A 27 26.49 4.59 -5.32
N ALA A 28 26.84 5.36 -4.30
CA ALA A 28 25.90 6.26 -3.64
C ALA A 28 25.32 7.19 -4.71
N ALA A 29 23.99 7.13 -4.92
CA ALA A 29 23.32 8.06 -5.81
C ALA A 29 23.57 9.48 -5.28
N SER A 30 24.04 10.38 -6.15
CA SER A 30 24.20 11.79 -5.79
C SER A 30 22.84 12.38 -5.44
N ALA A 31 22.71 12.97 -4.25
CA ALA A 31 21.50 13.68 -3.86
C ALA A 31 21.14 14.75 -4.90
N LEU A 32 19.84 14.88 -5.21
CA LEU A 32 19.36 15.95 -6.09
C LEU A 32 19.61 17.31 -5.44
N ASN A 33 20.08 18.28 -6.23
CA ASN A 33 20.35 19.64 -5.73
C ASN A 33 19.14 20.58 -5.88
N SER A 34 18.15 20.24 -6.72
CA SER A 34 16.94 21.04 -6.93
C SER A 34 15.80 20.20 -7.51
N CYS A 35 14.56 20.70 -7.38
CA CYS A 35 13.35 20.10 -7.97
C CYS A 35 12.91 20.85 -9.22
N ASN A 36 13.61 20.62 -10.34
CA ASN A 36 13.40 21.32 -11.61
C ASN A 36 12.94 20.39 -12.76
N ALA A 37 12.54 19.15 -12.46
CA ALA A 37 12.01 18.26 -13.49
C ALA A 37 10.72 18.85 -14.11
N ASP A 38 10.45 18.50 -15.37
CA ASP A 38 9.14 18.75 -15.97
C ASP A 38 8.18 17.58 -15.67
N ALA A 39 6.96 17.61 -16.21
CA ALA A 39 6.01 16.52 -15.99
C ALA A 39 6.51 15.18 -16.57
N ASN A 40 7.22 15.22 -17.70
CA ASN A 40 7.74 14.02 -18.34
C ASN A 40 8.83 13.37 -17.49
N GLY A 41 9.68 14.16 -16.84
CA GLY A 41 10.68 13.68 -15.90
C GLY A 41 10.09 13.01 -14.64
N ILE A 42 8.82 13.28 -14.32
CA ILE A 42 8.10 12.59 -13.23
C ILE A 42 7.39 11.33 -13.74
N TYR A 43 6.70 11.42 -14.88
CA TYR A 43 5.74 10.40 -15.30
C TYR A 43 6.23 9.45 -16.39
N ASN A 44 7.37 9.69 -17.03
CA ASN A 44 7.96 8.72 -17.94
C ASN A 44 8.86 7.76 -17.18
N SER A 45 8.80 6.48 -17.57
CA SER A 45 9.72 5.48 -17.02
C SER A 45 11.16 5.79 -17.44
N PRO A 46 12.12 5.79 -16.51
CA PRO A 46 13.53 5.80 -16.88
C PRO A 46 13.88 4.50 -17.62
N SER A 47 14.94 4.53 -18.43
CA SER A 47 15.38 3.35 -19.20
C SER A 47 15.81 2.18 -18.30
N SER A 48 16.28 2.47 -17.09
CA SER A 48 16.56 1.49 -16.04
C SER A 48 16.53 2.14 -14.66
N VAL A 49 16.21 1.36 -13.62
CA VAL A 49 16.29 1.80 -12.22
C VAL A 49 17.31 0.94 -11.50
N THR A 50 18.42 1.53 -11.08
CA THR A 50 19.49 0.83 -10.35
C THR A 50 19.64 1.30 -8.90
N SER A 51 19.02 2.43 -8.56
CA SER A 51 19.02 3.02 -7.21
C SER A 51 18.43 2.10 -6.15
N ALA A 52 18.72 2.37 -4.88
CA ALA A 52 18.08 1.66 -3.77
C ALA A 52 16.59 2.07 -3.67
N PRO A 53 15.71 1.20 -3.18
CA PRO A 53 14.31 1.55 -2.95
C PRO A 53 14.19 2.76 -2.02
N GLY A 54 13.24 3.64 -2.31
CA GLY A 54 13.06 4.91 -1.63
C GLY A 54 14.02 6.03 -2.06
N THR A 55 14.91 5.81 -3.04
CA THR A 55 15.77 6.88 -3.57
C THR A 55 14.95 7.84 -4.43
N LEU A 56 15.04 9.15 -4.16
CA LEU A 56 14.46 10.19 -5.01
C LEU A 56 15.18 10.24 -6.36
N LEU A 57 14.45 10.05 -7.45
CA LEU A 57 14.97 10.05 -8.83
C LEU A 57 14.76 11.40 -9.52
N ALA A 58 13.59 12.01 -9.33
CA ALA A 58 13.25 13.32 -9.86
C ALA A 58 12.21 14.00 -8.98
N CYS A 59 12.20 15.34 -8.95
CA CYS A 59 11.15 16.10 -8.29
C CYS A 59 10.89 17.42 -9.00
N ARG A 60 9.67 17.93 -8.81
CA ARG A 60 9.26 19.26 -9.27
C ARG A 60 8.24 19.88 -8.32
N SER A 61 8.30 21.19 -8.13
CA SER A 61 7.28 21.90 -7.36
C SER A 61 5.92 21.87 -8.07
N VAL A 62 4.84 21.81 -7.29
CA VAL A 62 3.46 21.78 -7.79
C VAL A 62 2.51 22.50 -6.83
N THR A 63 1.36 22.96 -7.35
CA THR A 63 0.22 23.39 -6.54
C THR A 63 -0.77 22.23 -6.46
N LEU A 64 -1.20 21.86 -5.25
CA LEU A 64 -2.23 20.84 -5.05
C LEU A 64 -3.62 21.49 -5.00
N SER A 65 -4.20 21.72 -6.18
CA SER A 65 -5.48 22.43 -6.32
C SER A 65 -6.69 21.66 -5.79
N GLN A 66 -6.59 20.33 -5.64
CA GLN A 66 -7.66 19.51 -5.09
C GLN A 66 -7.50 19.22 -3.58
N VAL A 67 -6.51 19.83 -2.92
CA VAL A 67 -6.45 19.80 -1.44
C VAL A 67 -7.27 20.98 -0.90
N PRO A 68 -8.45 20.76 -0.29
CA PRO A 68 -9.36 21.82 0.09
C PRO A 68 -8.93 22.56 1.37
N GLY A 69 -9.58 23.70 1.63
CA GLY A 69 -9.42 24.45 2.87
C GLY A 69 -8.15 25.32 2.95
N SER A 70 -7.57 25.68 1.80
CA SER A 70 -6.53 26.72 1.65
C SER A 70 -5.32 26.54 2.58
N VAL A 71 -4.88 25.30 2.78
CA VAL A 71 -3.72 25.01 3.63
C VAL A 71 -2.45 25.56 2.97
N SER A 72 -1.73 26.44 3.66
CA SER A 72 -0.45 26.94 3.17
C SER A 72 0.61 25.85 3.27
N MET A 73 1.16 25.44 2.13
CA MET A 73 2.10 24.33 2.02
C MET A 73 3.13 24.55 0.92
N LYS A 74 4.24 23.83 0.99
CA LYS A 74 5.06 23.51 -0.18
C LYS A 74 4.72 22.09 -0.63
N ALA A 75 4.63 21.86 -1.93
CA ALA A 75 4.34 20.55 -2.46
C ALA A 75 5.18 20.24 -3.70
N TRP A 76 5.48 18.96 -3.88
CA TRP A 76 6.27 18.44 -4.97
C TRP A 76 5.63 17.17 -5.53
N GLN A 77 5.64 17.05 -6.85
CA GLN A 77 5.54 15.74 -7.50
C GLN A 77 6.93 15.13 -7.53
N VAL A 78 7.03 13.84 -7.20
CA VAL A 78 8.28 13.10 -7.12
C VAL A 78 8.21 11.84 -7.97
N GLN A 79 9.37 11.41 -8.49
CA GLN A 79 9.60 10.06 -8.98
C GLN A 79 10.66 9.42 -8.08
N TYR A 80 10.44 8.20 -7.63
CA TYR A 80 11.33 7.48 -6.72
C TYR A 80 11.47 6.01 -7.09
N ALA A 81 12.57 5.39 -6.67
CA ALA A 81 12.83 3.98 -6.89
C ALA A 81 12.05 3.10 -5.90
N SER A 82 11.53 1.97 -6.36
CA SER A 82 10.88 0.94 -5.54
C SER A 82 11.15 -0.46 -6.11
N ILE A 83 10.49 -1.49 -5.59
CA ILE A 83 10.60 -2.89 -6.04
C ILE A 83 9.20 -3.46 -6.29
N ASP A 84 9.01 -4.12 -7.44
CA ASP A 84 7.76 -4.83 -7.74
C ASP A 84 7.68 -6.22 -7.07
N SER A 85 6.54 -6.88 -7.18
CA SER A 85 6.25 -8.18 -6.59
C SER A 85 7.11 -9.31 -7.16
N ASN A 86 7.76 -9.07 -8.29
CA ASN A 86 8.68 -9.99 -8.95
C ASN A 86 10.15 -9.71 -8.58
N GLY A 87 10.41 -8.72 -7.72
CA GLY A 87 11.75 -8.34 -7.28
C GLY A 87 12.49 -7.38 -8.22
N ASN A 88 11.83 -6.86 -9.26
CA ASN A 88 12.45 -5.92 -10.17
C ASN A 88 12.45 -4.51 -9.57
N LYS A 89 13.54 -3.77 -9.78
CA LYS A 89 13.59 -2.34 -9.45
C LYS A 89 12.77 -1.54 -10.46
N VAL A 90 11.87 -0.71 -9.95
CA VAL A 90 10.93 0.09 -10.74
C VAL A 90 10.93 1.55 -10.27
N ALA A 91 10.41 2.45 -11.11
CA ALA A 91 10.16 3.84 -10.72
C ALA A 91 8.67 4.02 -10.42
N VAL A 92 8.37 4.84 -9.42
CA VAL A 92 7.01 5.15 -8.96
C VAL A 92 6.90 6.66 -8.81
N SER A 93 5.73 7.23 -9.13
CA SER A 93 5.45 8.64 -8.90
C SER A 93 4.63 8.86 -7.62
N GLY A 94 4.60 10.10 -7.14
CA GLY A 94 3.81 10.46 -5.97
C GLY A 94 3.90 11.95 -5.65
N THR A 95 3.39 12.33 -4.49
CA THR A 95 3.36 13.69 -3.96
C THR A 95 3.98 13.77 -2.57
N VAL A 96 4.85 14.76 -2.36
CA VAL A 96 5.30 15.16 -1.01
C VAL A 96 4.76 16.56 -0.74
N ALA A 97 4.10 16.76 0.39
CA ALA A 97 3.55 18.06 0.80
C ALA A 97 3.90 18.36 2.26
N VAL A 98 4.38 19.59 2.52
CA VAL A 98 4.82 20.04 3.84
C VAL A 98 4.14 21.36 4.18
N PRO A 99 3.43 21.46 5.32
CA PRO A 99 2.84 22.72 5.78
C PRO A 99 3.91 23.80 6.00
N THR A 100 3.64 25.04 5.60
CA THR A 100 4.58 26.16 5.82
C THR A 100 4.57 26.66 7.26
N ALA A 101 3.49 26.43 8.00
CA ALA A 101 3.40 26.76 9.42
C ALA A 101 4.48 26.00 10.19
N ALA A 102 5.20 26.66 11.10
CA ALA A 102 6.26 26.01 11.88
C ALA A 102 5.72 24.79 12.66
N TRP A 103 6.51 23.71 12.71
CA TRP A 103 6.17 22.55 13.51
C TRP A 103 6.34 22.88 15.00
N THR A 104 5.28 22.66 15.79
CA THR A 104 5.26 22.95 17.23
C THR A 104 5.17 21.70 18.11
N GLY A 105 5.07 20.51 17.50
CA GLY A 105 5.09 19.25 18.22
C GLY A 105 6.51 18.83 18.64
N LYS A 106 6.61 17.65 19.25
CA LYS A 106 7.90 17.09 19.69
C LYS A 106 8.73 16.61 18.50
N GLY A 107 10.05 16.79 18.60
CA GLY A 107 11.00 16.27 17.61
C GLY A 107 10.85 16.93 16.23
N THR A 108 11.23 16.20 15.18
CA THR A 108 11.07 16.61 13.79
C THR A 108 9.61 16.47 13.36
N ARG A 109 9.17 17.25 12.38
CA ARG A 109 7.81 17.12 11.83
C ARG A 109 7.60 15.67 11.35
N PRO A 110 6.53 14.99 11.78
CA PRO A 110 6.23 13.65 11.32
C PRO A 110 5.65 13.66 9.90
N VAL A 111 5.64 12.49 9.26
CA VAL A 111 5.03 12.30 7.94
C VAL A 111 3.94 11.23 7.99
N ILE A 112 2.87 11.45 7.23
CA ILE A 112 1.94 10.40 6.86
C ILE A 112 2.34 9.88 5.48
N ALA A 113 2.76 8.61 5.40
CA ALA A 113 2.79 7.90 4.14
C ALA A 113 1.34 7.50 3.81
N PHE A 114 0.86 7.93 2.65
CA PHE A 114 -0.54 7.76 2.25
C PHE A 114 -0.62 6.96 0.96
N ASN A 115 -1.50 5.96 0.93
CA ASN A 115 -1.92 5.31 -0.31
C ASN A 115 -3.41 5.59 -0.52
N PRO A 116 -3.83 6.15 -1.67
CA PRO A 116 -5.23 6.38 -1.95
C PRO A 116 -6.00 5.06 -2.06
N GLY A 117 -7.32 5.17 -1.95
CA GLY A 117 -8.22 4.13 -2.43
C GLY A 117 -8.24 4.04 -3.96
N THR A 118 -9.20 3.30 -4.49
CA THR A 118 -9.23 2.95 -5.91
C THR A 118 -9.45 4.17 -6.78
N LEU A 119 -8.49 4.48 -7.65
CA LEU A 119 -8.60 5.55 -8.65
C LEU A 119 -8.75 5.04 -10.09
N GLY A 120 -8.68 3.73 -10.31
CA GLY A 120 -8.68 3.07 -11.62
C GLY A 120 -7.27 2.85 -12.18
N LEU A 121 -7.13 2.26 -13.37
CA LEU A 121 -5.86 1.72 -13.85
C LEU A 121 -5.08 2.63 -14.81
N GLY A 122 -5.74 3.64 -15.36
CA GLY A 122 -5.12 4.56 -16.32
C GLY A 122 -4.01 5.41 -15.69
N SER A 123 -2.97 5.74 -16.46
CA SER A 123 -1.87 6.59 -15.95
C SER A 123 -2.32 8.01 -15.56
N GLN A 124 -3.44 8.50 -16.10
CA GLN A 124 -4.04 9.77 -15.70
C GLN A 124 -4.73 9.72 -14.34
N CYS A 125 -5.00 8.52 -13.82
CA CYS A 125 -5.65 8.30 -12.53
C CYS A 125 -4.68 8.42 -11.35
N ALA A 126 -3.37 8.53 -11.61
CA ALA A 126 -2.33 8.75 -10.62
C ALA A 126 -2.72 9.87 -9.64
N PHE A 127 -2.73 9.60 -8.34
CA PHE A 127 -3.23 10.54 -7.33
C PHE A 127 -2.47 11.86 -7.33
N SER A 128 -1.17 11.86 -7.60
CA SER A 128 -0.34 13.06 -7.74
C SER A 128 -0.75 13.95 -8.92
N LYS A 129 -1.33 13.38 -9.99
CA LYS A 129 -1.92 14.15 -11.09
C LYS A 129 -3.25 14.74 -10.66
N GLN A 130 -4.07 13.95 -9.98
CA GLN A 130 -5.40 14.35 -9.54
C GLN A 130 -5.35 15.44 -8.47
N LEU A 131 -4.51 15.30 -7.44
CA LEU A 131 -4.28 16.34 -6.42
C LEU A 131 -3.81 17.68 -7.02
N ALA A 132 -3.03 17.63 -8.11
CA ALA A 132 -2.59 18.81 -8.84
C ALA A 132 -3.69 19.42 -9.74
N GLY A 133 -4.80 18.72 -9.93
CA GLY A 133 -5.94 19.11 -10.76
C GLY A 133 -5.79 18.79 -12.25
N ALA A 134 -4.87 17.89 -12.62
CA ALA A 134 -4.68 17.46 -14.00
C ALA A 134 -5.77 16.48 -14.48
N TYR A 135 -6.46 15.82 -13.54
CA TYR A 135 -7.64 14.99 -13.74
C TYR A 135 -8.51 15.06 -12.47
N GLN A 136 -9.81 14.74 -12.58
CA GLN A 136 -10.78 14.91 -11.49
C GLN A 136 -11.63 13.65 -11.33
N ASP A 137 -11.22 12.78 -10.41
CA ASP A 137 -11.89 11.52 -10.03
C ASP A 137 -11.48 11.07 -8.61
N GLU A 138 -10.52 11.76 -7.99
CA GLU A 138 -10.11 11.51 -6.62
C GLU A 138 -11.13 12.07 -5.63
N TYR A 139 -11.19 11.45 -4.45
CA TYR A 139 -12.16 11.77 -3.40
C TYR A 139 -11.52 11.90 -2.01
N GLU A 140 -10.19 11.96 -1.94
CA GLU A 140 -9.40 11.87 -0.69
C GLU A 140 -8.56 13.13 -0.41
N GLY A 141 -8.73 14.21 -1.20
CA GLY A 141 -8.13 15.51 -0.92
C GLY A 141 -8.41 16.02 0.50
N ASP A 142 -9.58 15.73 1.07
CA ASP A 142 -9.94 16.09 2.46
C ASP A 142 -9.08 15.35 3.51
N ASN A 143 -8.68 14.10 3.26
CA ASN A 143 -7.72 13.38 4.11
C ASN A 143 -6.39 14.13 4.15
N ILE A 144 -5.87 14.48 2.97
CA ILE A 144 -4.62 15.21 2.82
C ILE A 144 -4.69 16.57 3.51
N ALA A 145 -5.79 17.31 3.32
CA ALA A 145 -6.01 18.59 3.97
C ALA A 145 -6.03 18.45 5.50
N SER A 146 -6.67 17.42 6.04
CA SER A 146 -6.75 17.16 7.48
C SER A 146 -5.37 16.93 8.09
N PHE A 147 -4.53 16.09 7.48
CA PHE A 147 -3.17 15.84 7.95
C PHE A 147 -2.28 17.09 7.89
N LEU A 148 -2.36 17.85 6.79
CA LEU A 148 -1.60 19.09 6.64
C LEU A 148 -2.06 20.16 7.66
N LYS A 149 -3.37 20.27 7.94
CA LYS A 149 -3.92 21.16 8.99
C LYS A 149 -3.48 20.75 10.39
N ALA A 150 -3.33 19.45 10.64
CA ALA A 150 -2.75 18.93 11.88
C ALA A 150 -1.23 19.17 11.99
N GLY A 151 -0.61 19.73 10.95
CA GLY A 151 0.81 20.06 10.91
C GLY A 151 1.69 18.89 10.50
N PHE A 152 1.14 17.78 10.01
CA PHE A 152 1.93 16.66 9.51
C PHE A 152 2.39 16.94 8.08
N ALA A 153 3.56 16.44 7.70
CA ALA A 153 3.87 16.29 6.29
C ALA A 153 3.09 15.11 5.71
N VAL A 154 2.86 15.12 4.41
CA VAL A 154 2.22 14.02 3.68
C VAL A 154 3.14 13.57 2.57
N ALA A 155 3.30 12.25 2.44
CA ALA A 155 4.03 11.58 1.38
C ALA A 155 3.08 10.55 0.74
N ALA A 156 2.32 10.98 -0.26
CA ALA A 156 1.31 10.17 -0.92
C ALA A 156 1.93 9.48 -2.14
N THR A 157 1.85 8.15 -2.21
CA THR A 157 2.28 7.40 -3.40
C THR A 157 1.16 7.35 -4.43
N ASP A 158 1.51 7.28 -5.71
CA ASP A 158 0.54 6.85 -6.73
C ASP A 158 0.38 5.33 -6.72
N GLY A 159 1.37 4.58 -6.25
CA GLY A 159 1.48 3.14 -6.46
C GLY A 159 2.21 2.79 -7.77
N ILE A 160 2.72 1.56 -7.85
CA ILE A 160 3.41 1.06 -9.05
C ILE A 160 2.45 1.09 -10.26
N GLY A 161 2.96 1.37 -11.47
CA GLY A 161 2.20 1.18 -12.70
C GLY A 161 1.39 2.38 -13.20
N TYR A 162 1.51 3.54 -12.55
CA TYR A 162 0.88 4.79 -13.00
C TYR A 162 1.75 5.68 -13.89
N LEU A 163 3.00 5.29 -14.15
CA LEU A 163 3.83 5.96 -15.15
C LEU A 163 3.23 5.77 -16.55
N ASN A 164 3.56 6.68 -17.46
CA ASN A 164 3.05 6.67 -18.83
C ASN A 164 3.35 5.33 -19.53
N GLY A 165 2.32 4.71 -20.09
CA GLY A 165 2.43 3.43 -20.79
C GLY A 165 2.45 2.19 -19.88
N GLN A 166 2.35 2.36 -18.57
CA GLN A 166 2.21 1.26 -17.61
C GLN A 166 0.74 1.04 -17.22
N VAL A 167 0.50 -0.07 -16.51
CA VAL A 167 -0.80 -0.43 -15.95
C VAL A 167 -0.60 -0.68 -14.46
N HIS A 168 -1.47 -0.10 -13.64
CA HIS A 168 -1.44 -0.32 -12.20
C HIS A 168 -1.74 -1.80 -11.86
N PRO A 169 -0.85 -2.52 -11.14
CA PRO A 169 -1.11 -3.86 -10.65
C PRO A 169 -2.01 -3.79 -9.41
N TYR A 170 -3.25 -3.38 -9.62
CA TYR A 170 -4.29 -3.15 -8.61
C TYR A 170 -4.41 -4.32 -7.63
N VAL A 171 -4.57 -3.99 -6.34
CA VAL A 171 -4.66 -4.90 -5.18
C VAL A 171 -3.49 -5.87 -4.95
N VAL A 172 -2.34 -5.68 -5.60
CA VAL A 172 -1.13 -6.47 -5.33
C VAL A 172 -0.41 -5.90 -4.11
N GLY A 173 -0.57 -6.57 -2.97
CA GLY A 173 -0.17 -6.07 -1.64
C GLY A 173 1.32 -5.75 -1.50
N ALA A 174 2.20 -6.60 -2.04
CA ALA A 174 3.64 -6.34 -2.01
C ALA A 174 4.02 -5.07 -2.80
N ASN A 175 3.40 -4.85 -3.96
CA ASN A 175 3.63 -3.63 -4.75
C ASN A 175 3.19 -2.39 -3.99
N ALA A 176 1.98 -2.43 -3.42
CA ALA A 176 1.42 -1.30 -2.69
C ALA A 176 2.25 -0.97 -1.43
N ALA A 177 2.66 -1.99 -0.68
CA ALA A 177 3.50 -1.82 0.50
C ALA A 177 4.88 -1.26 0.20
N HIS A 178 5.58 -1.79 -0.81
CA HIS A 178 6.89 -1.27 -1.19
C HIS A 178 6.77 0.19 -1.63
N ALA A 179 5.80 0.51 -2.50
CA ALA A 179 5.57 1.88 -2.95
C ALA A 179 5.29 2.84 -1.78
N MET A 180 4.45 2.45 -0.82
CA MET A 180 4.06 3.25 0.34
C MET A 180 5.21 3.45 1.35
N LEU A 181 6.01 2.41 1.62
CA LEU A 181 7.19 2.53 2.49
C LEU A 181 8.29 3.36 1.81
N ASP A 182 8.49 3.18 0.51
CA ASP A 182 9.51 3.88 -0.25
C ASP A 182 9.19 5.37 -0.48
N ILE A 183 7.91 5.77 -0.60
CA ILE A 183 7.56 7.19 -0.61
C ILE A 183 7.86 7.84 0.76
N ALA A 184 7.71 7.10 1.87
CA ALA A 184 8.10 7.59 3.19
C ALA A 184 9.61 7.85 3.30
N ARG A 185 10.44 6.96 2.73
CA ARG A 185 11.90 7.19 2.61
C ARG A 185 12.23 8.37 1.71
N THR A 186 11.48 8.53 0.63
CA THR A 186 11.65 9.62 -0.36
C THR A 186 11.34 10.97 0.26
N ALA A 187 10.42 11.04 1.23
CA ALA A 187 9.92 12.27 1.82
C ALA A 187 11.01 13.16 2.45
N THR A 188 12.16 12.62 2.86
CA THR A 188 13.27 13.39 3.47
C THR A 188 14.39 13.71 2.50
N GLN A 189 14.18 13.48 1.20
CA GLN A 189 15.19 13.67 0.16
C GLN A 189 14.87 14.84 -0.77
N VAL A 190 13.73 15.52 -0.56
CA VAL A 190 13.29 16.62 -1.42
C VAL A 190 14.03 17.91 -1.01
N PRO A 191 14.81 18.54 -1.91
CA PRO A 191 15.56 19.74 -1.56
C PRO A 191 14.68 20.87 -1.00
N GLY A 192 14.91 21.26 0.25
CA GLY A 192 14.22 22.37 0.91
C GLY A 192 12.84 22.03 1.48
N ASP A 193 12.54 20.74 1.67
CA ASP A 193 11.34 20.24 2.37
C ASP A 193 11.33 20.58 3.88
N GLY A 194 12.51 20.67 4.50
CA GLY A 194 12.67 20.85 5.95
C GLY A 194 12.41 19.59 6.76
N LEU A 195 12.40 18.41 6.12
CA LEU A 195 12.28 17.10 6.75
C LEU A 195 13.65 16.47 6.93
N SER A 196 13.77 15.52 7.86
CA SER A 196 15.03 14.83 8.14
C SER A 196 14.79 13.37 8.47
N ALA A 197 15.77 12.53 8.16
CA ALA A 197 15.72 11.10 8.48
C ALA A 197 15.45 10.86 9.99
N GLY A 198 14.80 9.73 10.30
CA GLY A 198 14.43 9.36 11.68
C GLY A 198 13.14 10.01 12.19
N LEU A 199 12.46 10.83 11.37
CA LEU A 199 11.12 11.32 11.68
C LEU A 199 10.14 10.17 11.91
N ALA A 200 9.10 10.42 12.69
CA ALA A 200 8.03 9.44 12.89
C ALA A 200 7.15 9.34 11.64
N VAL A 201 6.82 8.11 11.25
CA VAL A 201 6.00 7.78 10.08
C VAL A 201 4.67 7.19 10.54
N GLY A 202 3.56 7.75 10.07
CA GLY A 202 2.25 7.10 10.09
C GLY A 202 1.92 6.50 8.73
N LEU A 203 1.29 5.34 8.70
CA LEU A 203 0.79 4.70 7.48
C LEU A 203 -0.74 4.87 7.42
N SER A 204 -1.28 5.43 6.34
CA SER A 204 -2.72 5.66 6.21
C SER A 204 -3.26 5.27 4.84
N GLY A 205 -4.45 4.68 4.79
CA GLY A 205 -5.22 4.51 3.56
C GLY A 205 -6.61 3.92 3.78
N TYR A 206 -7.46 4.04 2.77
CA TYR A 206 -8.84 3.55 2.78
C TYR A 206 -9.16 2.68 1.56
N SER A 207 -10.03 1.68 1.70
CA SER A 207 -10.37 0.75 0.60
C SER A 207 -9.13 0.00 0.09
N GLU A 208 -8.78 0.09 -1.20
CA GLU A 208 -7.48 -0.36 -1.70
C GLU A 208 -6.31 0.22 -0.87
N GLY A 209 -6.35 1.50 -0.54
CA GLY A 209 -5.39 2.18 0.34
C GLY A 209 -5.30 1.54 1.72
N GLY A 210 -6.42 1.02 2.24
CA GLY A 210 -6.46 0.31 3.51
C GLY A 210 -5.73 -1.05 3.43
N GLN A 211 -5.89 -1.77 2.32
CA GLN A 211 -5.13 -3.00 2.06
C GLN A 211 -3.64 -2.71 1.90
N ALA A 212 -3.29 -1.64 1.19
CA ALA A 212 -1.91 -1.19 1.04
C ALA A 212 -1.28 -0.82 2.38
N SER A 213 -2.00 -0.09 3.24
CA SER A 213 -1.55 0.34 4.56
C SER A 213 -1.24 -0.87 5.45
N LEU A 214 -2.16 -1.85 5.52
CA LEU A 214 -1.91 -3.08 6.29
C LEU A 214 -0.79 -3.94 5.71
N TRP A 215 -0.65 -4.03 4.38
CA TRP A 215 0.50 -4.71 3.78
C TRP A 215 1.83 -3.99 4.09
N ALA A 216 1.84 -2.65 4.05
CA ALA A 216 2.98 -1.83 4.45
C ALA A 216 3.32 -2.07 5.93
N ALA A 217 2.31 -2.15 6.80
CA ALA A 217 2.51 -2.47 8.20
C ALA A 217 3.16 -3.84 8.41
N GLN A 218 2.70 -4.87 7.69
CA GLN A 218 3.26 -6.22 7.74
C GLN A 218 4.72 -6.28 7.26
N LEU A 219 5.07 -5.52 6.23
CA LEU A 219 6.41 -5.52 5.64
C LEU A 219 7.37 -4.51 6.26
N ALA A 220 6.91 -3.54 7.05
CA ALA A 220 7.72 -2.47 7.60
C ALA A 220 9.01 -2.98 8.26
N ALA A 221 8.90 -3.98 9.16
CA ALA A 221 10.06 -4.49 9.89
C ALA A 221 11.10 -5.21 9.01
N SER A 222 10.67 -5.92 7.95
CA SER A 222 11.55 -6.70 7.08
C SER A 222 12.06 -5.92 5.87
N TYR A 223 11.25 -5.01 5.33
CA TYR A 223 11.53 -4.25 4.11
C TYR A 223 12.08 -2.85 4.39
N ALA A 224 11.56 -2.18 5.43
CA ALA A 224 11.91 -0.82 5.79
C ALA A 224 12.26 -0.63 7.28
N PRO A 225 13.23 -1.41 7.81
CA PRO A 225 13.63 -1.32 9.22
C PRO A 225 14.24 0.04 9.60
N ASP A 226 14.63 0.85 8.62
CA ASP A 226 15.12 2.22 8.78
C ASP A 226 14.01 3.24 9.09
N LEU A 227 12.75 2.92 8.79
CA LEU A 227 11.62 3.81 9.07
C LEU A 227 11.11 3.65 10.50
N ASN A 228 10.94 4.79 11.18
CA ASN A 228 10.30 4.84 12.50
C ASN A 228 8.77 4.89 12.35
N VAL A 229 8.16 3.76 11.99
CA VAL A 229 6.71 3.64 11.89
C VAL A 229 6.10 3.60 13.29
N VAL A 230 5.21 4.54 13.60
CA VAL A 230 4.61 4.70 14.94
C VAL A 230 3.12 4.39 14.99
N GLY A 231 2.50 4.16 13.84
CA GLY A 231 1.12 3.73 13.76
C GLY A 231 0.63 3.56 12.34
N ASP A 232 -0.42 2.79 12.20
CA ASP A 232 -1.11 2.51 10.94
C ASP A 232 -2.62 2.74 11.12
N ALA A 233 -3.28 3.39 10.15
CA ALA A 233 -4.73 3.55 10.12
C ALA A 233 -5.28 3.09 8.75
N ALA A 234 -6.12 2.07 8.77
CA ALA A 234 -6.61 1.38 7.59
C ALA A 234 -8.12 1.18 7.64
N GLY A 235 -8.86 1.74 6.67
CA GLY A 235 -10.31 1.63 6.62
C GLY A 235 -10.85 0.85 5.42
N GLY A 236 -12.04 0.25 5.57
CA GLY A 236 -12.76 -0.42 4.46
C GLY A 236 -11.95 -1.52 3.77
N VAL A 237 -11.27 -2.38 4.54
CA VAL A 237 -10.10 -3.12 4.06
C VAL A 237 -10.47 -4.42 3.30
N PRO A 238 -10.10 -4.57 2.00
CA PRO A 238 -10.24 -5.83 1.28
C PRO A 238 -9.15 -6.85 1.66
N GLY A 239 -9.24 -7.41 2.87
CA GLY A 239 -8.22 -8.34 3.40
C GLY A 239 -8.18 -9.75 2.81
N ASP A 240 -9.23 -10.18 2.11
CA ASP A 240 -9.36 -11.48 1.44
C ASP A 240 -10.00 -11.24 0.08
N LEU A 241 -9.17 -11.29 -0.97
CA LEU A 241 -9.57 -10.92 -2.32
C LEU A 241 -10.62 -11.88 -2.92
N LYS A 242 -10.74 -13.13 -2.44
CA LYS A 242 -11.78 -14.06 -2.92
C LYS A 242 -13.14 -13.68 -2.35
N LEU A 243 -13.20 -13.33 -1.06
CA LEU A 243 -14.43 -12.82 -0.44
C LEU A 243 -14.85 -11.48 -1.05
N THR A 244 -13.89 -10.60 -1.32
CA THR A 244 -14.15 -9.33 -2.01
C THR A 244 -14.65 -9.58 -3.44
N ALA A 245 -14.00 -10.44 -4.22
CA ALA A 245 -14.45 -10.78 -5.57
C ALA A 245 -15.89 -11.32 -5.57
N SER A 246 -16.23 -12.22 -4.64
CA SER A 246 -17.59 -12.75 -4.50
C SER A 246 -18.63 -11.69 -4.13
N GLN A 247 -18.25 -10.61 -3.43
CA GLN A 247 -19.14 -9.50 -3.09
C GLN A 247 -19.41 -8.60 -4.31
N LEU A 248 -18.40 -8.42 -5.16
CA LEU A 248 -18.46 -7.53 -6.33
C LEU A 248 -19.10 -8.20 -7.56
N GLU A 249 -19.04 -9.54 -7.64
CA GLU A 249 -19.54 -10.34 -8.75
C GLU A 249 -21.03 -10.08 -9.05
N GLY A 250 -21.36 -9.62 -10.26
CA GLY A 250 -22.73 -9.32 -10.66
C GLY A 250 -23.32 -8.03 -10.07
N GLY A 251 -22.55 -7.29 -9.27
CA GLY A 251 -23.02 -6.12 -8.52
C GLY A 251 -22.73 -4.78 -9.20
N ALA A 252 -23.14 -3.70 -8.53
CA ALA A 252 -22.90 -2.33 -8.99
C ALA A 252 -21.40 -1.95 -9.02
N PHE A 253 -20.58 -2.65 -8.24
CA PHE A 253 -19.15 -2.41 -8.09
C PHE A 253 -18.28 -3.43 -8.83
N PHE A 254 -18.86 -4.19 -9.78
CA PHE A 254 -18.12 -5.19 -10.57
C PHE A 254 -16.87 -4.62 -11.28
N GLY A 255 -16.87 -3.32 -11.59
CA GLY A 255 -15.71 -2.64 -12.15
C GLY A 255 -14.41 -2.85 -11.35
N PHE A 256 -14.48 -2.88 -10.02
CA PHE A 256 -13.31 -3.17 -9.19
C PHE A 256 -12.80 -4.61 -9.32
N LEU A 257 -13.70 -5.56 -9.59
CA LEU A 257 -13.31 -6.94 -9.89
C LEU A 257 -12.65 -7.02 -11.26
N ALA A 258 -13.16 -6.29 -12.26
CA ALA A 258 -12.51 -6.18 -13.57
C ALA A 258 -11.09 -5.59 -13.44
N ASP A 259 -10.92 -4.53 -12.67
CA ASP A 259 -9.62 -3.92 -12.37
C ASP A 259 -8.68 -4.91 -11.66
N ALA A 260 -9.18 -5.67 -10.68
CA ALA A 260 -8.39 -6.68 -9.96
C ALA A 260 -7.90 -7.80 -10.88
N VAL A 261 -8.73 -8.30 -11.79
CA VAL A 261 -8.31 -9.31 -12.77
C VAL A 261 -7.18 -8.76 -13.65
N VAL A 262 -7.30 -7.52 -14.14
CA VAL A 262 -6.24 -6.87 -14.93
C VAL A 262 -4.97 -6.62 -14.11
N GLY A 263 -5.09 -6.17 -12.86
CA GLY A 263 -3.96 -5.93 -11.97
C GLY A 263 -3.18 -7.21 -11.65
N ILE A 264 -3.89 -8.31 -11.38
CA ILE A 264 -3.31 -9.62 -11.16
C ILE A 264 -2.54 -10.10 -12.40
N ILE A 265 -3.15 -10.05 -13.58
CA ILE A 265 -2.48 -10.47 -14.83
C ILE A 265 -1.30 -9.56 -15.17
N THR A 266 -1.38 -8.27 -14.85
CA THR A 266 -0.27 -7.33 -15.02
C THR A 266 0.94 -7.73 -14.15
N SER A 267 0.69 -8.15 -12.90
CA SER A 267 1.76 -8.61 -11.99
C SER A 267 2.26 -10.02 -12.29
N HIS A 268 1.38 -10.90 -12.79
CA HIS A 268 1.64 -12.33 -13.03
C HIS A 268 1.18 -12.72 -14.45
N PRO A 269 1.91 -12.28 -15.49
CA PRO A 269 1.53 -12.52 -16.89
C PRO A 269 1.62 -14.00 -17.31
N SER A 270 2.19 -14.86 -16.47
CA SER A 270 2.25 -16.32 -16.70
C SER A 270 0.90 -17.02 -16.53
N PHE A 271 -0.06 -16.41 -15.84
CA PHE A 271 -1.40 -16.97 -15.73
C PHE A 271 -2.13 -16.97 -17.08
N PRO A 272 -2.79 -18.09 -17.46
CA PRO A 272 -3.36 -18.24 -18.79
C PRO A 272 -4.70 -17.52 -18.97
N VAL A 273 -5.07 -16.55 -18.13
CA VAL A 273 -6.39 -15.89 -18.15
C VAL A 273 -6.70 -15.31 -19.54
N ASN A 274 -5.73 -14.70 -20.21
CA ASN A 274 -5.88 -14.14 -21.56
C ASN A 274 -6.23 -15.20 -22.63
N GLN A 275 -6.01 -16.50 -22.37
CA GLN A 275 -6.40 -17.58 -23.28
C GLN A 275 -7.89 -17.93 -23.15
N TYR A 276 -8.53 -17.49 -22.07
CA TYR A 276 -9.92 -17.81 -21.74
C TYR A 276 -10.86 -16.60 -21.83
N ILE A 277 -10.37 -15.41 -22.21
CA ILE A 277 -11.24 -14.24 -22.43
C ILE A 277 -11.89 -14.26 -23.82
N ASN A 278 -13.15 -13.84 -23.90
CA ASN A 278 -13.85 -13.66 -25.17
C ASN A 278 -13.64 -12.24 -25.73
N SER A 279 -14.26 -11.89 -26.85
CA SER A 279 -14.12 -10.56 -27.47
C SER A 279 -14.60 -9.42 -26.57
N ALA A 280 -15.64 -9.66 -25.76
CA ALA A 280 -16.10 -8.69 -24.76
C ALA A 280 -15.07 -8.52 -23.64
N GLY A 281 -14.46 -9.62 -23.16
CA GLY A 281 -13.39 -9.59 -22.17
C GLY A 281 -12.14 -8.84 -22.66
N THR A 282 -11.72 -9.09 -23.90
CA THR A 282 -10.62 -8.34 -24.52
C THR A 282 -10.92 -6.85 -24.60
N SER A 283 -12.15 -6.49 -24.97
CA SER A 283 -12.59 -5.09 -25.07
C SER A 283 -12.65 -4.43 -23.68
N ALA A 284 -13.20 -5.13 -22.69
CA ALA A 284 -13.28 -4.66 -21.30
C ALA A 284 -11.88 -4.44 -20.72
N PHE A 285 -10.95 -5.39 -20.91
CA PHE A 285 -9.56 -5.26 -20.45
C PHE A 285 -8.85 -4.07 -21.10
N ALA A 286 -9.04 -3.86 -22.40
CA ALA A 286 -8.48 -2.71 -23.08
C ALA A 286 -9.07 -1.39 -22.56
N GLN A 287 -10.38 -1.39 -22.24
CA GLN A 287 -11.08 -0.22 -21.74
C GLN A 287 -10.64 0.13 -20.32
N VAL A 288 -10.73 -0.78 -19.36
CA VAL A 288 -10.44 -0.51 -17.93
C VAL A 288 -9.00 -0.05 -17.70
N LYS A 289 -8.04 -0.52 -18.51
CA LYS A 289 -6.65 -0.02 -18.51
C LYS A 289 -6.51 1.47 -18.81
N THR A 290 -7.56 2.09 -19.36
CA THR A 290 -7.59 3.52 -19.72
C THR A 290 -8.55 4.32 -18.85
N LEU A 291 -9.32 3.67 -17.97
CA LEU A 291 -10.34 4.32 -17.17
C LEU A 291 -9.85 4.61 -15.75
N CYS A 292 -10.41 5.67 -15.20
CA CYS A 292 -10.35 5.98 -13.79
C CYS A 292 -11.64 5.54 -13.08
N LEU A 293 -11.70 5.69 -11.77
CA LEU A 293 -12.75 5.21 -10.86
C LEU A 293 -14.17 5.26 -11.44
N LEU A 294 -14.70 6.46 -11.71
CA LEU A 294 -16.08 6.60 -12.16
C LEU A 294 -16.32 5.99 -13.55
N GLY A 295 -15.30 6.07 -14.42
CA GLY A 295 -15.32 5.43 -15.73
C GLY A 295 -15.40 3.90 -15.64
N THR A 296 -14.58 3.29 -14.78
CA THR A 296 -14.58 1.84 -14.56
C THR A 296 -15.94 1.40 -14.01
N LEU A 297 -16.45 2.05 -12.96
CA LEU A 297 -17.74 1.70 -12.37
C LEU A 297 -18.90 1.85 -13.36
N GLY A 298 -18.93 2.94 -14.13
CA GLY A 298 -19.99 3.18 -15.11
C GLY A 298 -19.98 2.20 -16.27
N THR A 299 -18.81 1.83 -16.79
CA THR A 299 -18.69 0.95 -17.97
C THR A 299 -18.84 -0.53 -17.66
N GLN A 300 -18.54 -0.94 -16.42
CA GLN A 300 -18.56 -2.35 -16.00
C GLN A 300 -19.75 -2.68 -15.06
N LEU A 301 -20.73 -1.79 -14.96
CA LEU A 301 -21.88 -1.91 -14.06
C LEU A 301 -22.64 -3.24 -14.26
N GLY A 302 -22.80 -4.02 -13.18
CA GLY A 302 -23.57 -5.27 -13.20
C GLY A 302 -22.92 -6.39 -14.02
N GLY A 303 -21.65 -6.25 -14.38
CA GLY A 303 -20.89 -7.28 -15.09
C GLY A 303 -20.76 -8.57 -14.28
N LYS A 304 -20.43 -9.65 -14.98
CA LYS A 304 -20.11 -10.96 -14.40
C LYS A 304 -18.93 -11.57 -15.12
N VAL A 305 -18.04 -12.27 -14.41
CA VAL A 305 -16.84 -12.85 -15.04
C VAL A 305 -17.18 -13.83 -16.15
N GLU A 306 -18.30 -14.54 -16.05
CA GLU A 306 -18.78 -15.46 -17.07
C GLU A 306 -19.06 -14.74 -18.41
N ASN A 307 -19.49 -13.47 -18.37
CA ASN A 307 -19.79 -12.70 -19.57
C ASN A 307 -18.53 -12.35 -20.39
N PHE A 308 -17.35 -12.40 -19.77
CA PHE A 308 -16.09 -11.97 -20.36
C PHE A 308 -15.17 -13.14 -20.75
N THR A 309 -15.61 -14.37 -20.56
CA THR A 309 -14.82 -15.58 -20.83
C THR A 309 -15.41 -16.44 -21.95
N THR A 310 -14.57 -17.19 -22.66
CA THR A 310 -14.97 -18.01 -23.83
C THR A 310 -15.87 -19.19 -23.49
N LYS A 311 -15.89 -19.62 -22.23
CA LYS A 311 -16.67 -20.77 -21.74
C LYS A 311 -17.62 -20.42 -20.60
N GLY A 312 -17.83 -19.13 -20.31
CA GLY A 312 -18.59 -18.72 -19.13
C GLY A 312 -17.96 -19.24 -17.85
N LEU A 313 -16.65 -19.06 -17.69
CA LEU A 313 -15.92 -19.50 -16.51
C LEU A 313 -16.39 -18.75 -15.27
N THR A 314 -16.71 -19.50 -14.22
CA THR A 314 -17.00 -18.96 -12.89
C THR A 314 -15.73 -18.47 -12.20
N LEU A 315 -15.87 -17.70 -11.11
CA LEU A 315 -14.74 -17.33 -10.25
C LEU A 315 -13.92 -18.54 -9.79
N ASP A 316 -14.56 -19.62 -9.33
CA ASP A 316 -13.87 -20.83 -8.90
C ASP A 316 -13.07 -21.49 -10.03
N GLN A 317 -13.60 -21.48 -11.25
CA GLN A 317 -12.89 -21.99 -12.42
C GLN A 317 -11.70 -21.10 -12.82
N LEU A 318 -11.83 -19.78 -12.66
CA LEU A 318 -10.70 -18.85 -12.84
C LEU A 318 -9.62 -19.08 -11.77
N TYR A 319 -10.01 -19.32 -10.51
CA TYR A 319 -9.06 -19.61 -9.43
C TYR A 319 -8.29 -20.92 -9.64
N ALA A 320 -8.88 -21.88 -10.35
CA ALA A 320 -8.25 -23.14 -10.69
C ALA A 320 -7.25 -23.04 -11.86
N LEU A 321 -7.22 -21.92 -12.60
CA LEU A 321 -6.23 -21.71 -13.65
C LEU A 321 -4.83 -21.66 -13.05
N ALA A 322 -3.91 -22.43 -13.64
CA ALA A 322 -2.53 -22.53 -13.19
C ALA A 322 -1.57 -22.01 -14.26
N ASP A 323 -0.48 -21.40 -13.80
CA ASP A 323 0.65 -21.09 -14.67
C ASP A 323 1.47 -22.36 -15.01
N PRO A 324 2.53 -22.26 -15.84
CA PRO A 324 3.35 -23.43 -16.20
C PRO A 324 4.04 -24.13 -15.02
N SER A 325 4.17 -23.48 -13.86
CA SER A 325 4.74 -24.08 -12.64
C SER A 325 3.70 -24.86 -11.82
N GLY A 326 2.42 -24.75 -12.16
CA GLY A 326 1.31 -25.33 -11.40
C GLY A 326 0.80 -24.42 -10.28
N TYR A 327 1.33 -23.20 -10.14
CA TYR A 327 0.83 -22.21 -9.18
C TYR A 327 -0.49 -21.64 -9.70
N THR A 328 -1.55 -21.72 -8.90
CA THR A 328 -2.89 -21.31 -9.34
C THR A 328 -3.18 -19.85 -9.03
N VAL A 329 -4.08 -19.24 -9.81
CA VAL A 329 -4.63 -17.91 -9.51
C VAL A 329 -5.22 -17.88 -8.10
N GLY A 330 -5.91 -18.94 -7.69
CA GLY A 330 -6.45 -19.07 -6.34
C GLY A 330 -5.38 -19.05 -5.25
N GLN A 331 -4.26 -19.74 -5.45
CA GLN A 331 -3.12 -19.71 -4.53
C GLN A 331 -2.43 -18.34 -4.50
N TYR A 332 -2.38 -17.66 -5.64
CA TYR A 332 -1.91 -16.28 -5.71
C TYR A 332 -2.80 -15.32 -4.92
N LEU A 333 -4.12 -15.40 -5.08
CA LEU A 333 -5.06 -14.61 -4.29
C LEU A 333 -4.93 -14.90 -2.79
N ASP A 334 -4.72 -16.16 -2.38
CA ASP A 334 -4.48 -16.51 -0.98
C ASP A 334 -3.18 -15.89 -0.43
N SER A 335 -2.15 -15.72 -1.27
CA SER A 335 -0.91 -15.03 -0.89
C SER A 335 -1.10 -13.53 -0.63
N GLN A 336 -2.17 -12.92 -1.17
CA GLN A 336 -2.50 -11.51 -0.98
C GLN A 336 -3.29 -11.24 0.31
N LYS A 337 -3.64 -12.30 1.07
CA LYS A 337 -4.46 -12.21 2.28
C LYS A 337 -3.74 -11.49 3.43
N LEU A 338 -4.45 -10.57 4.06
CA LEU A 338 -3.96 -9.82 5.22
C LEU A 338 -4.05 -10.65 6.52
N GLY A 339 -3.15 -10.36 7.47
CA GLY A 339 -3.13 -10.99 8.78
C GLY A 339 -2.59 -12.43 8.79
N VAL A 340 -1.97 -12.89 7.70
CA VAL A 340 -1.33 -14.22 7.64
C VAL A 340 0.10 -14.13 8.16
N ASN A 341 0.44 -15.00 9.13
CA ASN A 341 1.79 -15.10 9.70
C ASN A 341 2.35 -13.77 10.25
N ILE A 342 1.48 -13.00 10.90
CA ILE A 342 1.81 -11.75 11.60
C ILE A 342 2.01 -11.99 13.10
N GLY A 343 2.80 -11.14 13.75
CA GLY A 343 3.01 -11.21 15.18
C GLY A 343 3.78 -10.02 15.76
N LYS A 344 3.88 -9.98 17.08
CA LYS A 344 4.75 -9.03 17.78
C LYS A 344 6.24 -9.38 17.59
N PRO A 345 7.16 -8.44 17.84
CA PRO A 345 8.58 -8.75 17.95
C PRO A 345 8.83 -9.91 18.90
N GLY A 346 9.64 -10.88 18.46
CA GLY A 346 9.98 -12.08 19.22
C GLY A 346 8.94 -13.21 19.16
N SER A 347 7.84 -13.07 18.42
CA SER A 347 6.83 -14.13 18.26
C SER A 347 7.24 -15.28 17.33
N GLY A 348 8.27 -15.09 16.51
CA GLY A 348 8.65 -16.04 15.45
C GLY A 348 7.81 -15.94 14.18
N ALA A 349 6.86 -15.00 14.12
CA ALA A 349 6.08 -14.71 12.92
C ALA A 349 6.97 -14.14 11.80
N GLN A 350 6.61 -14.43 10.55
CA GLN A 350 7.30 -13.89 9.37
C GLN A 350 7.20 -12.37 9.29
N TYR A 351 6.00 -11.83 9.55
CA TYR A 351 5.73 -10.40 9.53
C TYR A 351 5.59 -9.89 10.95
N THR A 352 6.43 -8.93 11.31
CA THR A 352 6.45 -8.38 12.67
C THR A 352 5.90 -6.96 12.66
N ILE A 353 4.89 -6.70 13.50
CA ILE A 353 4.29 -5.38 13.69
C ILE A 353 4.49 -4.97 15.15
N ASN A 354 5.16 -3.84 15.38
CA ASN A 354 5.54 -3.36 16.71
C ASN A 354 4.90 -2.02 17.11
N PHE A 355 4.01 -1.49 16.28
CA PHE A 355 3.27 -0.24 16.49
C PHE A 355 1.75 -0.50 16.51
N PRO A 356 0.96 0.45 17.05
CA PRO A 356 -0.49 0.34 17.05
C PRO A 356 -1.12 0.46 15.66
N VAL A 357 -2.25 -0.21 15.46
CA VAL A 357 -3.04 -0.24 14.22
C VAL A 357 -4.47 0.22 14.52
N PHE A 358 -5.02 1.12 13.73
CA PHE A 358 -6.43 1.52 13.78
C PHE A 358 -7.15 1.02 12.54
N GLN A 359 -7.96 -0.03 12.71
CA GLN A 359 -8.81 -0.54 11.65
C GLN A 359 -10.23 -0.01 11.80
N TYR A 360 -10.88 0.34 10.69
CA TYR A 360 -12.24 0.86 10.74
C TYR A 360 -13.08 0.57 9.49
N ARG A 361 -14.40 0.72 9.62
CA ARG A 361 -15.35 0.56 8.51
C ARG A 361 -16.71 1.19 8.79
N GLY A 362 -17.53 1.30 7.74
CA GLY A 362 -18.90 1.75 7.83
C GLY A 362 -19.84 0.68 8.37
N ALA A 363 -20.90 1.10 9.05
CA ALA A 363 -21.96 0.20 9.52
C ALA A 363 -22.80 -0.35 8.36
N ALA A 364 -22.88 0.38 7.24
CA ALA A 364 -23.64 0.01 6.04
C ALA A 364 -22.74 -0.40 4.86
N GLU A 365 -21.54 -0.92 5.15
CA GLU A 365 -20.57 -1.41 4.17
C GLU A 365 -21.17 -2.34 3.11
N GLU A 366 -21.14 -1.91 1.85
CA GLU A 366 -21.75 -2.58 0.69
C GLU A 366 -20.74 -3.03 -0.38
N VAL A 367 -19.51 -2.48 -0.36
CA VAL A 367 -18.49 -2.75 -1.38
C VAL A 367 -17.59 -3.90 -0.95
N ILE A 368 -17.11 -3.86 0.29
CA ILE A 368 -16.19 -4.83 0.85
C ILE A 368 -16.93 -5.83 1.73
N ASN A 369 -16.61 -7.11 1.58
CA ASN A 369 -17.31 -8.12 2.36
C ASN A 369 -16.98 -7.99 3.86
N THR A 370 -17.97 -7.69 4.69
CA THR A 370 -17.79 -7.53 6.14
C THR A 370 -17.09 -8.70 6.84
N LYS A 371 -17.17 -9.93 6.28
CA LYS A 371 -16.44 -11.09 6.80
C LYS A 371 -14.94 -10.95 6.62
N THR A 372 -14.47 -10.36 5.52
CA THR A 372 -13.03 -10.13 5.31
C THR A 372 -12.47 -9.13 6.32
N GLU A 373 -13.19 -8.04 6.57
CA GLU A 373 -12.74 -7.01 7.51
C GLU A 373 -12.70 -7.55 8.94
N ASN A 374 -13.74 -8.27 9.35
CA ASN A 374 -13.77 -8.95 10.66
C ASN A 374 -12.66 -10.00 10.80
N ALA A 375 -12.39 -10.79 9.75
CA ALA A 375 -11.32 -11.79 9.77
C ALA A 375 -9.92 -11.14 9.88
N THR A 376 -9.73 -10.00 9.19
CA THR A 376 -8.48 -9.22 9.25
C THR A 376 -8.26 -8.66 10.66
N ARG A 377 -9.28 -8.02 11.24
CA ARG A 377 -9.26 -7.59 12.64
C ARG A 377 -8.90 -8.75 13.57
N ASP A 378 -9.62 -9.87 13.47
CA ASP A 378 -9.42 -11.03 14.34
C ASP A 378 -7.99 -11.59 14.24
N ALA A 379 -7.41 -11.61 13.05
CA ALA A 379 -6.03 -12.04 12.85
C ALA A 379 -5.05 -11.12 13.60
N TYR A 380 -5.21 -9.80 13.48
CA TYR A 380 -4.39 -8.81 14.20
C TYR A 380 -4.57 -8.93 15.72
N CYS A 381 -5.81 -9.08 16.20
CA CYS A 381 -6.08 -9.27 17.61
C CYS A 381 -5.42 -10.55 18.17
N LYS A 382 -5.54 -11.68 17.44
CA LYS A 382 -4.98 -12.99 17.85
C LYS A 382 -3.45 -12.99 17.84
N ALA A 383 -2.84 -12.27 16.90
CA ALA A 383 -1.40 -12.04 16.85
C ALA A 383 -0.88 -11.12 17.98
N GLY A 384 -1.80 -10.57 18.79
CA GLY A 384 -1.51 -9.70 19.91
C GLY A 384 -1.18 -8.27 19.49
N ILE A 385 -1.33 -7.90 18.22
CA ILE A 385 -1.05 -6.55 17.74
C ILE A 385 -1.96 -5.56 18.47
N GLN A 386 -1.40 -4.41 18.82
CA GLN A 386 -2.15 -3.35 19.48
C GLN A 386 -3.12 -2.74 18.47
N THR A 387 -4.39 -3.10 18.54
CA THR A 387 -5.37 -2.72 17.52
C THR A 387 -6.57 -1.96 18.08
N GLN A 388 -6.91 -0.86 17.43
CA GLN A 388 -8.15 -0.15 17.59
C GLN A 388 -9.09 -0.58 16.47
N TRP A 389 -10.35 -0.82 16.81
CA TRP A 389 -11.40 -1.21 15.88
C TRP A 389 -12.60 -0.27 16.05
N ASN A 390 -13.08 0.30 14.94
CA ASN A 390 -14.34 1.05 14.88
C ASN A 390 -15.15 0.66 13.64
N GLN A 391 -16.33 0.06 13.83
CA GLN A 391 -17.27 -0.24 12.74
C GLN A 391 -18.57 0.57 12.81
N GLY A 392 -18.62 1.58 13.69
CA GLY A 392 -19.84 2.27 14.09
C GLY A 392 -20.15 3.55 13.32
N TYR A 393 -19.39 3.87 12.27
CA TYR A 393 -19.72 5.01 11.43
C TYR A 393 -21.04 4.75 10.71
N ALA A 394 -22.05 5.58 10.95
CA ALA A 394 -23.38 5.45 10.35
C ALA A 394 -23.39 5.87 8.87
N ALA A 395 -22.61 5.18 8.05
CA ALA A 395 -22.35 5.46 6.65
C ALA A 395 -22.08 4.17 5.86
N GLU A 396 -22.23 4.29 4.54
CA GLU A 396 -21.79 3.30 3.54
C GLU A 396 -20.28 3.43 3.26
N HIS A 397 -19.73 2.61 2.36
CA HIS A 397 -18.30 2.50 2.11
C HIS A 397 -17.61 3.85 1.86
N LEU A 398 -18.08 4.67 0.92
CA LEU A 398 -17.37 5.88 0.50
C LEU A 398 -17.46 6.99 1.56
N THR A 399 -18.65 7.25 2.09
CA THR A 399 -18.90 8.30 3.09
C THR A 399 -18.18 8.01 4.42
N THR A 400 -17.93 6.74 4.72
CA THR A 400 -17.17 6.34 5.91
C THR A 400 -15.77 6.94 5.95
N ASP A 401 -15.08 7.03 4.81
CA ASP A 401 -13.73 7.60 4.76
C ASP A 401 -13.71 9.02 5.32
N ASN A 402 -14.58 9.88 4.78
CA ASN A 402 -14.74 11.26 5.25
C ASN A 402 -15.17 11.35 6.73
N ASN A 403 -16.08 10.48 7.15
CA ASN A 403 -16.54 10.46 8.55
C ASN A 403 -15.44 10.03 9.53
N ALA A 404 -14.46 9.23 9.08
CA ALA A 404 -13.38 8.74 9.90
C ALA A 404 -12.19 9.70 10.00
N ILE A 405 -12.08 10.69 9.10
CA ILE A 405 -10.97 11.67 9.07
C ILE A 405 -10.61 12.23 10.47
N PRO A 406 -11.57 12.71 11.29
CA PRO A 406 -11.23 13.26 12.61
C PRO A 406 -10.57 12.24 13.53
N ASP A 407 -11.05 11.01 13.53
CA ASP A 407 -10.55 9.91 14.38
C ASP A 407 -9.20 9.41 13.88
N VAL A 408 -9.00 9.31 12.56
CA VAL A 408 -7.72 8.95 11.94
C VAL A 408 -6.65 10.02 12.23
N THR A 409 -6.97 11.30 12.02
CA THR A 409 -6.05 12.41 12.36
C THR A 409 -5.74 12.45 13.85
N LYS A 410 -6.73 12.20 14.71
CA LYS A 410 -6.52 12.09 16.16
C LYS A 410 -5.62 10.90 16.51
N PHE A 411 -5.84 9.74 15.89
CA PHE A 411 -5.01 8.55 16.10
C PHE A 411 -3.54 8.88 15.82
N PHE A 412 -3.21 9.47 14.68
CA PHE A 412 -1.83 9.86 14.37
C PHE A 412 -1.30 10.96 15.29
N THR A 413 -2.12 11.96 15.63
CA THR A 413 -1.75 12.98 16.63
C THR A 413 -1.31 12.33 17.94
N ASP A 414 -2.04 11.34 18.42
CA ASP A 414 -1.71 10.63 19.66
C ASP A 414 -0.45 9.77 19.51
N ARG A 415 -0.24 9.10 18.36
CA ARG A 415 0.98 8.32 18.07
C ARG A 415 2.23 9.19 17.97
N PHE A 416 2.19 10.28 17.22
CA PHE A 416 3.32 11.21 17.08
C PHE A 416 3.68 11.91 18.39
N ASN A 417 2.73 12.05 19.32
CA ASN A 417 3.00 12.60 20.65
C ASN A 417 3.40 11.54 21.70
N GLY A 418 3.50 10.26 21.31
CA GLY A 418 3.87 9.16 22.20
C GLY A 418 2.84 8.88 23.29
N LYS A 419 1.56 9.19 23.05
CA LYS A 419 0.49 8.90 24.03
C LYS A 419 0.22 7.41 24.11
N SER A 420 -0.13 6.96 25.31
CA SER A 420 -0.55 5.58 25.57
C SER A 420 -1.64 5.13 24.59
N PHE A 421 -1.55 3.89 24.14
CA PHE A 421 -2.51 3.29 23.22
C PHE A 421 -3.57 2.47 23.97
N THR A 422 -4.84 2.70 23.65
CA THR A 422 -5.96 1.92 24.17
C THR A 422 -6.38 0.89 23.15
N ASN A 423 -6.02 -0.37 23.39
CA ASN A 423 -6.45 -1.51 22.60
C ASN A 423 -7.93 -1.82 22.87
N ASN A 424 -8.76 -1.86 21.83
CA ASN A 424 -10.16 -2.29 21.92
C ASN A 424 -10.51 -3.40 20.90
N CYS A 425 -9.50 -4.11 20.38
CA CYS A 425 -9.64 -5.07 19.27
C CYS A 425 -10.76 -6.11 19.46
N TRP A 426 -11.02 -6.54 20.70
CA TRP A 426 -12.05 -7.53 21.04
C TRP A 426 -13.34 -6.94 21.61
N VAL A 427 -13.42 -5.61 21.76
CA VAL A 427 -14.62 -4.98 22.31
C VAL A 427 -15.70 -5.05 21.23
N PRO A 428 -16.83 -5.74 21.48
CA PRO A 428 -17.97 -5.67 20.59
C PRO A 428 -18.37 -4.20 20.49
N SER A 429 -18.43 -3.67 19.28
CA SER A 429 -18.86 -2.30 19.06
C SER A 429 -20.28 -2.15 19.58
N LEU A 430 -20.49 -1.13 20.43
CA LEU A 430 -21.81 -0.78 20.97
C LEU A 430 -22.81 -0.46 19.86
#